data_AF-A0A2W5YIM8-F1
#
_entry.id   AF-A0A2W5YIM8-F1
#
_cell.length_a   1.000
_cell.length_b   1.000
_cell.length_c   1.000
_cell.angle_alpha   90.00
_cell.angle_beta   90.00
_cell.angle_gamma   90.00
#
_symmetry.space_group_name_H-M   'P 1'
#
loop_
_entity.id
_entity.type
_entity.pdbx_description
1 polymer ?
#
loop_
_entity_poly.entity_id
_entity_poly.type
_entity_poly.pdbx_seq_one_letter_code
_entity_poly.pdbx_strand_id
1 'polypeptide(L)' 'MSEEAVTYSAEPPIQGRRFTCKRCKRVYAYPQDGRAPVRCECGWWYWNINGRIREEFRQRIDSPTSH' A
#
# COMPACT_ATOMS: atom_id res chain seq x y z
N MET A 1 17.30 -11.78 30.80
CA MET A 1 17.01 -12.35 29.47
C MET A 1 16.83 -11.16 28.56
N SER A 2 17.67 -11.04 27.54
CA SER A 2 17.72 -9.89 26.65
C SER A 2 16.51 -9.94 25.71
N GLU A 3 15.51 -9.10 25.96
CA GLU A 3 14.41 -8.88 25.02
C GLU A 3 14.94 -7.93 23.93
N GLU A 4 15.41 -8.52 22.83
CA GLU A 4 15.83 -7.79 21.65
C GLU A 4 14.63 -6.99 21.13
N ALA A 5 14.68 -5.68 21.31
CA ALA A 5 13.70 -4.77 20.76
C ALA A 5 13.69 -4.96 19.24
N VAL A 6 12.65 -5.63 18.73
CA VAL A 6 12.36 -5.75 17.30
C VAL A 6 12.22 -4.32 16.79
N THR A 7 13.30 -3.84 16.18
CA THR A 7 13.33 -2.53 15.58
C THR A 7 12.31 -2.60 14.45
N TYR A 8 11.18 -1.91 14.64
CA TYR A 8 10.20 -1.68 13.58
C TYR A 8 10.98 -1.12 12.40
N SER A 9 11.17 -1.94 11.37
CA SER A 9 11.83 -1.53 10.14
C SER A 9 11.11 -0.28 9.64
N ALA A 10 11.76 0.87 9.80
CA ALA A 10 11.33 2.11 9.20
C ALA A 10 11.00 1.80 7.73
N GLU A 11 9.78 2.15 7.32
CA GLU A 11 9.31 1.96 5.96
C GLU A 11 10.44 2.35 5.01
N PRO A 12 10.87 1.44 4.11
CA PRO A 12 12.05 1.70 3.29
C PRO A 12 11.85 3.07 2.64
N PRO A 13 12.86 3.96 2.72
CA PRO A 13 12.74 5.30 2.16
C PRO A 13 12.27 5.15 0.72
N ILE A 14 11.26 5.93 0.32
CA ILE A 14 10.69 5.89 -1.04
C ILE A 14 11.77 6.37 -2.01
N GLN A 15 12.68 5.47 -2.36
CA GLN A 15 13.73 5.67 -3.35
C GLN A 15 13.14 5.28 -4.71
N GLY A 16 12.91 6.29 -5.56
CA GLY A 16 12.40 6.09 -6.91
C GLY A 16 11.17 6.92 -7.25
N ARG A 17 10.47 6.50 -8.31
CA ARG A 17 9.23 7.15 -8.78
C ARG A 17 8.21 7.10 -7.64
N ARG A 18 7.50 8.21 -7.44
CA ARG A 18 6.45 8.32 -6.41
C ARG A 18 5.09 8.15 -7.07
N PHE A 19 4.16 7.53 -6.36
CA PHE A 19 2.78 7.40 -6.80
C PHE A 19 1.87 8.16 -5.85
N THR A 20 1.16 9.16 -6.39
CA THR A 20 0.18 9.93 -5.63
C THR A 20 -1.20 9.36 -5.84
N CYS A 21 -1.87 8.96 -4.76
CA CYS A 21 -3.26 8.54 -4.82
C CYS A 21 -4.14 9.70 -5.31
N LYS A 22 -4.89 9.48 -6.39
CA LYS A 22 -5.80 10.51 -6.96
C LYS A 22 -6.94 10.93 -6.03
N ARG A 23 -7.27 10.11 -5.02
CA ARG A 23 -8.40 10.32 -4.11
C ARG A 23 -8.01 11.11 -2.88
N CYS A 24 -7.10 10.56 -2.07
CA CYS A 24 -6.66 11.18 -0.82
C CYS A 24 -5.39 12.03 -0.96
N LYS A 25 -4.80 12.12 -2.17
CA LYS A 25 -3.56 12.85 -2.47
C LYS A 25 -2.33 12.41 -1.65
N ARG A 26 -2.41 11.30 -0.91
CA ARG A 26 -1.26 10.70 -0.23
C ARG A 26 -0.24 10.16 -1.22
N VAL A 27 1.02 10.29 -0.85
CA VAL A 27 2.16 9.87 -1.65
C VAL A 27 2.65 8.53 -1.13
N TYR A 28 2.79 7.57 -2.04
CA TYR A 28 3.28 6.23 -1.78
C TYR A 28 4.46 5.93 -2.71
N ALA A 29 5.17 4.84 -2.44
CA ALA A 29 6.12 4.30 -3.42
C ALA A 29 5.38 3.91 -4.71
N TYR A 30 6.01 4.12 -5.87
CA TYR A 30 5.41 3.67 -7.13
C TYR A 30 5.39 2.14 -7.17
N PRO A 31 4.23 1.52 -7.46
CA PRO A 31 4.14 0.06 -7.52
C PRO A 31 5.08 -0.44 -8.63
N GLN A 32 5.97 -1.37 -8.30
CA GLN A 32 6.87 -1.98 -9.27
C GLN A 32 6.15 -3.11 -10.00
N ASP A 33 6.49 -3.28 -11.28
CA ASP A 33 5.95 -4.38 -12.07
C ASP A 33 6.36 -5.74 -11.46
N GLY A 34 5.41 -6.67 -11.35
CA GLY A 34 5.64 -7.97 -10.72
C GLY A 34 5.84 -7.95 -9.20
N ARG A 35 5.72 -6.80 -8.52
CA ARG A 35 5.76 -6.69 -7.05
C ARG A 35 4.36 -6.58 -6.44
N ALA A 36 4.34 -6.59 -5.11
CA ALA A 36 3.14 -6.35 -4.32
C ALA A 36 2.49 -5.00 -4.68
N PRO A 37 1.15 -4.94 -4.71
CA PRO A 37 0.41 -3.71 -4.97
C PRO A 37 0.60 -2.69 -3.85
N VAL A 38 0.47 -1.42 -4.23
CA VAL A 38 0.46 -0.30 -3.27
C VAL A 38 -0.94 -0.16 -2.71
N ARG A 39 -1.07 -0.34 -1.40
CA ARG A 39 -2.32 -0.15 -0.68
C ARG A 39 -2.41 1.28 -0.16
N CYS A 40 -3.42 2.01 -0.61
CA CYS A 40 -3.84 3.26 -0.02
C CYS A 40 -4.63 3.03 1.26
N GLU A 41 -4.41 3.88 2.26
CA GLU A 41 -5.24 3.93 3.48
C GLU A 41 -6.71 4.27 3.18
N CYS A 42 -6.98 4.89 2.03
CA CYS A 42 -8.31 5.15 1.51
C CYS A 42 -9.05 3.90 0.96
N GLY A 43 -8.46 2.70 1.08
CA GLY A 43 -9.07 1.44 0.61
C GLY A 43 -8.80 1.09 -0.86
N TRP A 44 -8.08 1.94 -1.59
CA TRP A 44 -7.67 1.68 -2.97
C TRP A 44 -6.36 0.91 -3.05
N TRP A 45 -6.28 0.01 -4.02
CA TRP A 45 -5.10 -0.79 -4.32
C TRP A 45 -4.61 -0.44 -5.71
N TYR A 46 -3.29 -0.30 -5.86
CA TYR A 46 -2.64 0.09 -7.11
C TYR A 46 -1.63 -0.98 -7.50
N TRP A 47 -1.93 -1.67 -8.60
CA TRP A 47 -1.09 -2.71 -9.17
C TRP A 47 -0.35 -2.16 -10.37
N ASN A 48 0.91 -2.50 -10.52
CA ASN A 48 1.63 -2.25 -11.76
C ASN A 48 1.65 -3.56 -12.56
N ILE A 49 1.00 -3.57 -13.72
CA ILE A 49 0.90 -4.71 -14.61
C ILE A 49 1.47 -4.29 -15.96
N ASN A 50 2.67 -4.77 -16.29
CA ASN A 50 3.45 -4.44 -17.47
C ASN A 50 3.59 -2.91 -17.69
N GLY A 51 3.88 -2.17 -16.62
CA GLY A 51 4.03 -0.70 -16.68
C GLY A 51 2.71 0.09 -16.65
N ARG A 52 1.55 -0.59 -16.62
CA ARG A 52 0.23 0.05 -16.50
C ARG A 52 -0.27 -0.03 -15.07
N ILE A 53 -0.67 1.11 -14.52
CA ILE A 53 -1.29 1.16 -13.19
C ILE A 53 -2.75 0.71 -13.29
N ARG A 54 -3.06 -0.44 -12.71
CA ARG A 54 -4.42 -0.91 -12.48
C ARG A 54 -4.85 -0.54 -11.07
N GLU A 55 -5.96 0.16 -10.97
CA GLU A 55 -6.54 0.58 -9.70
C GLU A 55 -7.76 -0.28 -9.35
N GLU A 56 -7.82 -0.75 -8.10
CA GLU A 56 -8.90 -1.60 -7.61
C GLU A 56 -9.31 -1.14 -6.22
N PHE A 57 -10.60 -0.83 -6.04
CA PHE A 57 -11.12 -0.53 -4.72
C PHE A 57 -11.45 -1.83 -4.00
N ARG A 58 -10.82 -2.06 -2.85
CA ARG A 58 -11.19 -3.15 -1.96
C ARG A 58 -11.65 -2.52 -0.66
N GLN A 59 -12.95 -2.37 -0.52
CA GLN A 59 -13.57 -2.17 0.78
C GLN A 59 -13.05 -3.29 1.68
N ARG A 60 -12.46 -2.95 2.83
CA ARG A 60 -12.32 -3.95 3.90
C ARG A 60 -13.74 -4.47 4.09
N ILE A 61 -13.91 -5.78 3.94
CA ILE A 61 -15.13 -6.44 4.38
C ILE A 61 -15.13 -6.18 5.88
N ASP A 62 -15.84 -5.13 6.29
CA ASP A 62 -16.23 -4.95 7.67
C ASP A 62 -17.01 -6.22 7.98
N SER A 63 -16.50 -7.01 8.92
CA SER A 63 -17.11 -8.25 9.38
C SER A 63 -18.63 -8.04 9.49
N PRO A 64 -19.46 -9.00 9.04
CA PRO A 64 -20.90 -8.79 9.03
C PRO A 64 -21.35 -8.37 10.42
N THR A 65 -22.02 -7.23 10.51
CA THR A 65 -22.71 -6.75 11.71
C THR A 65 -23.52 -7.92 12.27
N SER A 66 -23.05 -8.54 13.36
CA SER A 66 -23.91 -9.38 14.18
C SER A 66 -24.92 -8.43 14.82
N HIS A 67 -26.18 -8.58 14.43
CA HIS A 67 -27.31 -7.94 15.06
C HIS A 67 -28.34 -9.00 15.46
#